data_AF-A0A1G1KRP5-F1
#
_entry.id   AF-A0A1G1KRP5-F1
#
_cell.length_a   1.000
_cell.length_b   1.000
_cell.length_c   1.000
_cell.angle_alpha   90.00
_cell.angle_beta   90.00
_cell.angle_gamma   90.00
#
_symmetry.space_group_name_H-M   'P 1'
#
loop_
_entity.id
_entity.type
_entity.pdbx_description
1 polymer ?
#
loop_
_entity_poly.entity_id
_entity_poly.type
_entity_poly.pdbx_seq_one_letter_code
_entity_poly.pdbx_strand_id
1 'polypeptide(L)'
;MKMAINPKRNFNPHPPNWASDSLSEFIETAHQNIFATFVNFKPAFTRLQKIDEAFRKAIDYLHNTREWFVVFFILKAHSAYLGGARLSTSGQTREAFMVLRGCLEAALYGFYFHRNPKKVEMWMRRHDSEKSKKAVRNEFVIGKMLALLENEAPKAGKIMRELYERTIDYGAHPNEMGLTSNLRKSSQGSAIRFDLNYLAGDTISTRLCLKTNAQVGFCALIVFKEVFRERFDIMGLTDEITKLGRGL
;
A
#
# COMPACT_ATOMS: atom_id res chain seq x y z
N MET A 1 1.74 20.33 6.01
CA MET A 1 2.85 19.43 6.39
C MET A 1 3.46 18.92 5.10
N LYS A 2 4.63 19.44 4.66
CA LYS A 2 5.19 19.04 3.36
C LYS A 2 5.83 17.66 3.46
N MET A 3 5.55 16.77 2.51
CA MET A 3 6.36 15.56 2.33
C MET A 3 7.80 15.97 2.01
N ALA A 4 8.73 15.71 2.92
CA ALA A 4 10.14 15.83 2.63
C ALA A 4 10.56 14.61 1.78
N ILE A 5 10.73 14.81 0.48
CA ILE A 5 11.61 13.93 -0.30
C ILE A 5 13.01 14.41 0.05
N ASN A 6 13.70 13.67 0.91
CA ASN A 6 15.09 14.00 1.26
C ASN A 6 15.92 14.13 -0.02
N PRO A 7 16.87 15.07 -0.07
CA PRO A 7 17.68 15.29 -1.27
C PRO A 7 18.36 13.99 -1.70
N LYS A 8 18.50 13.80 -3.02
CA LYS A 8 19.29 12.70 -3.58
C LYS A 8 20.66 12.73 -2.88
N ARG A 9 21.04 11.63 -2.24
CA ARG A 9 22.41 11.48 -1.74
C ARG A 9 23.34 11.63 -2.95
N ASN A 10 24.36 12.49 -2.87
CA ASN A 10 25.30 12.72 -3.97
C ASN A 10 26.02 11.41 -4.31
N PHE A 11 25.81 10.87 -5.52
CA PHE A 11 26.50 9.67 -6.00
C PHE A 11 26.79 9.76 -7.50
N ASN A 12 27.91 9.14 -7.90
CA ASN A 12 28.27 8.83 -9.27
C ASN A 12 27.20 7.92 -9.89
N PRO A 13 26.72 8.14 -11.13
CA PRO A 13 25.51 7.47 -11.63
C PRO A 13 25.62 5.94 -11.70
N HIS A 14 26.83 5.39 -11.85
CA HIS A 14 27.09 3.96 -11.67
C HIS A 14 28.48 3.76 -11.05
N PRO A 15 28.58 3.27 -9.80
CA PRO A 15 29.85 2.87 -9.21
C PRO A 15 30.54 1.78 -10.07
N PRO A 16 31.88 1.71 -10.08
CA PRO A 16 32.58 0.56 -10.66
C PRO A 16 32.01 -0.75 -10.09
N ASN A 17 31.82 -1.75 -10.95
CA ASN A 17 31.26 -3.07 -10.60
C ASN A 17 29.77 -3.09 -10.21
N TRP A 18 28.99 -2.02 -10.46
CA TRP A 18 27.53 -2.09 -10.33
C TRP A 18 26.96 -3.10 -11.34
N ALA A 19 26.01 -3.92 -10.90
CA ALA A 19 25.41 -5.03 -11.64
C ALA A 19 26.38 -6.16 -12.04
N SER A 20 27.57 -6.24 -11.42
CA SER A 20 28.47 -7.39 -11.60
C SER A 20 28.28 -8.50 -10.56
N ASP A 21 27.46 -8.26 -9.53
CA ASP A 21 27.04 -9.26 -8.54
C ASP A 21 25.51 -9.44 -8.58
N SER A 22 25.03 -10.59 -8.09
CA SER A 22 23.62 -10.97 -8.21
C SER A 22 22.65 -10.02 -7.50
N LEU A 23 23.07 -9.36 -6.42
CA LEU A 23 22.21 -8.42 -5.70
C LEU A 23 22.11 -7.10 -6.47
N SER A 24 23.23 -6.54 -6.93
CA SER A 24 23.19 -5.29 -7.70
C SER A 24 22.55 -5.46 -9.08
N GLU A 25 22.73 -6.62 -9.72
CA GLU A 25 22.03 -6.99 -10.96
C GLU A 25 20.51 -7.05 -10.75
N PHE A 26 20.06 -7.69 -9.67
CA PHE A 26 18.63 -7.73 -9.31
C PHE A 26 18.06 -6.33 -9.11
N ILE A 27 18.76 -5.46 -8.37
CA ILE A 27 18.31 -4.09 -8.09
C ILE A 27 18.23 -3.27 -9.39
N GLU A 28 19.23 -3.38 -10.25
CA GLU A 28 19.27 -2.70 -11.54
C GLU A 28 18.13 -3.18 -12.45
N THR A 29 17.93 -4.50 -12.56
CA THR A 29 16.85 -5.10 -13.34
C THR A 29 15.48 -4.64 -12.83
N ALA A 30 15.27 -4.64 -11.51
CA ALA A 30 14.06 -4.14 -10.89
C ALA A 30 13.83 -2.64 -11.20
N HIS A 31 14.91 -1.84 -11.25
CA HIS A 31 14.83 -0.43 -11.62
C HIS A 31 14.44 -0.26 -13.09
N GLN A 32 15.06 -0.99 -14.00
CA GLN A 32 14.75 -0.96 -15.43
C GLN A 32 13.29 -1.40 -15.71
N ASN A 33 12.77 -2.38 -14.97
CA ASN A 33 11.37 -2.79 -15.04
C ASN A 33 10.39 -1.65 -14.73
N ILE A 34 10.76 -0.69 -13.87
CA ILE A 34 9.92 0.49 -13.59
C ILE A 34 9.78 1.33 -14.87
N PHE A 35 10.87 1.54 -15.61
CA PHE A 35 10.82 2.25 -16.90
C PHE A 35 10.03 1.49 -17.95
N ALA A 36 10.26 0.17 -18.05
CA ALA A 36 9.46 -0.68 -18.92
C ALA A 36 7.97 -0.59 -18.58
N THR A 37 7.62 -0.54 -17.29
CA THR A 37 6.24 -0.41 -16.84
C THR A 37 5.64 0.96 -17.18
N PHE A 38 6.41 2.03 -17.00
CA PHE A 38 6.00 3.38 -17.37
C PHE A 38 5.63 3.48 -18.87
N VAL A 39 6.43 2.86 -19.73
CA VAL A 39 6.21 2.88 -21.18
C VAL A 39 5.08 1.93 -21.58
N ASN A 40 5.15 0.66 -21.15
CA ASN A 40 4.29 -0.41 -21.66
C ASN A 40 2.93 -0.51 -20.96
N PHE A 41 2.83 -0.04 -19.71
CA PHE A 41 1.59 -0.04 -18.92
C PHE A 41 1.14 1.39 -18.58
N LYS A 42 1.31 2.32 -19.52
CA LYS A 42 1.03 3.75 -19.34
C LYS A 42 -0.35 4.05 -18.71
N PRO A 43 -1.48 3.39 -19.07
CA PRO A 43 -2.75 3.62 -18.40
C PRO A 43 -2.74 3.26 -16.91
N ALA A 44 -2.10 2.14 -16.55
CA ALA A 44 -1.97 1.71 -15.16
C ALA A 44 -1.05 2.64 -14.36
N PHE A 45 0.11 3.01 -14.92
CA PHE A 45 1.04 3.95 -14.29
C PHE A 45 0.39 5.32 -14.07
N THR A 46 -0.33 5.83 -15.07
CA THR A 46 -1.09 7.10 -14.97
C THR A 46 -2.13 7.03 -13.85
N ARG A 47 -2.78 5.88 -13.67
CA ARG A 47 -3.74 5.69 -12.58
C ARG A 47 -3.05 5.80 -11.22
N LEU A 48 -1.86 5.21 -11.07
CA LEU A 48 -1.10 5.30 -9.85
C LEU A 48 -0.68 6.76 -9.55
N GLN A 49 -0.19 7.45 -10.57
CA GLN A 49 0.17 8.87 -10.46
C GLN A 49 -1.01 9.73 -9.97
N LYS A 50 -2.20 9.57 -10.54
CA LYS A 50 -3.37 10.37 -10.14
C LYS A 50 -3.82 10.10 -8.70
N ILE A 51 -3.62 8.89 -8.21
CA ILE A 51 -3.90 8.55 -6.81
C ILE A 51 -2.84 9.18 -5.89
N ASP A 52 -1.56 9.17 -6.27
CA ASP A 52 -0.50 9.91 -5.57
C ASP A 52 -0.82 11.40 -5.48
N GLU A 53 -1.25 12.02 -6.58
CA GLU A 53 -1.66 13.42 -6.63
C GLU A 53 -2.81 13.71 -5.66
N ALA A 54 -3.83 12.84 -5.62
CA ALA A 54 -4.95 12.96 -4.69
C ALA A 54 -4.52 12.83 -3.22
N PHE A 55 -3.60 11.93 -2.89
CA PHE A 55 -3.01 11.83 -1.55
C PHE A 55 -2.25 13.10 -1.17
N ARG A 56 -1.38 13.60 -2.04
CA ARG A 56 -0.60 14.82 -1.78
C ARG A 56 -1.51 16.01 -1.54
N LYS A 57 -2.51 16.17 -2.42
CA LYS A 57 -3.54 17.19 -2.27
C LYS A 57 -4.24 17.05 -0.92
N ALA A 58 -4.72 15.87 -0.54
CA ALA A 58 -5.32 15.65 0.79
C ALA A 58 -4.39 16.09 1.93
N ILE A 59 -3.13 15.63 1.92
CA ILE A 59 -2.15 15.88 2.98
C ILE A 59 -1.81 17.36 3.14
N ASP A 60 -1.65 18.10 2.04
CA ASP A 60 -1.24 19.52 2.07
C ASP A 60 -2.25 20.41 2.84
N TYR A 61 -3.52 20.02 2.83
CA TYR A 61 -4.62 20.78 3.45
C TYR A 61 -5.01 20.28 4.85
N LEU A 62 -4.37 19.23 5.36
CA LEU A 62 -4.59 18.76 6.73
C LEU A 62 -3.76 19.53 7.77
N HIS A 63 -3.13 20.65 7.38
CA HIS A 63 -2.49 21.54 8.34
C HIS A 63 -3.54 22.09 9.32
N ASN A 64 -3.22 22.11 10.62
CA ASN A 64 -4.08 22.62 11.69
C ASN A 64 -5.44 21.90 11.84
N THR A 65 -5.61 20.68 11.32
CA THR A 65 -6.80 19.89 11.64
C THR A 65 -6.83 19.54 13.13
N ARG A 66 -8.03 19.54 13.73
CA ARG A 66 -8.23 19.11 15.13
C ARG A 66 -7.88 17.63 15.32
N GLU A 67 -7.93 16.86 14.24
CA GLU A 67 -7.63 15.42 14.20
C GLU A 67 -6.16 15.15 13.86
N TRP A 68 -5.25 15.95 14.40
CA TRP A 68 -3.82 15.92 14.07
C TRP A 68 -3.21 14.52 14.19
N PHE A 69 -3.67 13.70 15.15
CA PHE A 69 -3.17 12.34 15.34
C PHE A 69 -3.53 11.42 14.16
N VAL A 70 -4.73 11.61 13.57
CA VAL A 70 -5.19 10.81 12.42
C VAL A 70 -4.38 11.15 11.16
N VAL A 71 -3.79 12.35 11.08
CA VAL A 71 -2.93 12.77 9.96
C VAL A 71 -1.71 11.84 9.80
N PHE A 72 -1.18 11.27 10.88
CA PHE A 72 -0.08 10.31 10.77
C PHE A 72 -0.46 9.06 9.99
N PHE A 73 -1.73 8.66 10.04
CA PHE A 73 -2.21 7.47 9.36
C PHE A 73 -2.41 7.69 7.86
N ILE A 74 -2.87 8.87 7.41
CA ILE A 74 -2.90 9.17 5.96
C ILE A 74 -1.50 9.28 5.38
N LEU A 75 -0.54 9.85 6.13
CA LEU A 75 0.86 9.86 5.72
C LEU A 75 1.46 8.46 5.64
N LYS A 76 1.18 7.60 6.64
CA LYS A 76 1.64 6.21 6.63
C LYS A 76 1.02 5.40 5.50
N ALA A 77 -0.27 5.62 5.22
CA ALA A 77 -0.98 5.00 4.11
C ALA A 77 -0.37 5.41 2.77
N HIS A 78 -0.15 6.72 2.57
CA HIS A 78 0.48 7.25 1.36
C HIS A 78 1.92 6.74 1.16
N SER A 79 2.71 6.67 2.25
CA SER A 79 4.06 6.08 2.20
C SER A 79 4.02 4.60 1.80
N ALA A 80 3.10 3.82 2.36
CA ALA A 80 2.91 2.42 1.96
C ALA A 80 2.43 2.30 0.50
N TYR A 81 1.52 3.16 0.07
CA TYR A 81 1.06 3.24 -1.31
C TYR A 81 2.22 3.48 -2.29
N LEU A 82 3.10 4.45 -2.02
CA LEU A 82 4.30 4.70 -2.83
C LEU A 82 5.27 3.50 -2.84
N GLY A 83 5.43 2.82 -1.70
CA GLY A 83 6.18 1.57 -1.63
C GLY A 83 5.57 0.47 -2.51
N GLY A 84 4.25 0.30 -2.46
CA GLY A 84 3.51 -0.61 -3.34
C GLY A 84 3.65 -0.23 -4.81
N ALA A 85 3.61 1.06 -5.15
CA ALA A 85 3.85 1.57 -6.51
C ALA A 85 5.23 1.20 -7.03
N ARG A 86 6.27 1.42 -6.23
CA ARG A 86 7.64 1.01 -6.61
C ARG A 86 7.75 -0.50 -6.84
N LEU A 87 7.24 -1.31 -5.91
CA LEU A 87 7.36 -2.77 -5.98
C LEU A 87 6.57 -3.34 -7.16
N SER A 88 5.30 -2.94 -7.30
CA SER A 88 4.43 -3.42 -8.39
C SER A 88 4.95 -3.03 -9.77
N THR A 89 5.50 -1.82 -9.93
CA THR A 89 6.09 -1.38 -11.21
C THR A 89 7.46 -2.02 -11.51
N SER A 90 8.18 -2.49 -10.49
CA SER A 90 9.44 -3.22 -10.67
C SER A 90 9.28 -4.73 -10.95
N GLY A 91 8.05 -5.26 -10.88
CA GLY A 91 7.77 -6.70 -11.03
C GLY A 91 7.85 -7.50 -9.72
N GLN A 92 8.06 -6.86 -8.57
CA GLN A 92 8.08 -7.51 -7.24
C GLN A 92 6.64 -7.63 -6.70
N THR A 93 5.84 -8.45 -7.38
CA THR A 93 4.38 -8.42 -7.21
C THR A 93 3.93 -8.91 -5.84
N ARG A 94 4.61 -9.90 -5.24
CA ARG A 94 4.25 -10.50 -3.94
C ARG A 94 4.55 -9.56 -2.78
N GLU A 95 5.74 -9.01 -2.79
CA GLU A 95 6.23 -8.04 -1.81
C GLU A 95 5.37 -6.77 -1.87
N ALA A 96 4.88 -6.40 -3.06
CA ALA A 96 3.94 -5.30 -3.19
C ALA A 96 2.66 -5.54 -2.36
N PHE A 97 2.06 -6.75 -2.37
CA PHE A 97 0.85 -7.03 -1.58
C PHE A 97 1.08 -6.89 -0.07
N MET A 98 2.28 -7.21 0.43
CA MET A 98 2.64 -7.00 1.83
C MET A 98 2.58 -5.52 2.21
N VAL A 99 3.14 -4.65 1.37
CA VAL A 99 3.16 -3.19 1.63
C VAL A 99 1.77 -2.58 1.40
N LEU A 100 1.03 -3.05 0.39
CA LEU A 100 -0.35 -2.62 0.13
C LEU A 100 -1.28 -2.92 1.29
N ARG A 101 -1.10 -4.06 1.99
CA ARG A 101 -1.82 -4.34 3.22
C ARG A 101 -1.57 -3.28 4.27
N GLY A 102 -0.32 -2.86 4.44
CA GLY A 102 0.04 -1.75 5.34
C GLY A 102 -0.62 -0.41 4.97
N CYS A 103 -0.96 -0.18 3.70
CA CYS A 103 -1.74 0.99 3.27
C CYS A 103 -3.19 0.90 3.77
N LEU A 104 -3.84 -0.25 3.59
CA LEU A 104 -5.21 -0.51 4.06
C LEU A 104 -5.30 -0.44 5.59
N GLU A 105 -4.37 -1.09 6.29
CA GLU A 105 -4.32 -1.09 7.75
C GLU A 105 -4.13 0.32 8.30
N ALA A 106 -3.24 1.13 7.70
CA ALA A 106 -3.09 2.52 8.11
C ALA A 106 -4.39 3.31 7.97
N ALA A 107 -5.14 3.15 6.86
CA ALA A 107 -6.44 3.78 6.68
C ALA A 107 -7.47 3.31 7.73
N LEU A 108 -7.51 2.01 8.04
CA LEU A 108 -8.38 1.45 9.08
C LEU A 108 -8.06 2.01 10.47
N TYR A 109 -6.79 2.10 10.84
CA TYR A 109 -6.39 2.72 12.10
C TYR A 109 -6.80 4.21 12.15
N GLY A 110 -6.59 4.95 11.05
CA GLY A 110 -7.00 6.35 10.96
C GLY A 110 -8.50 6.53 11.21
N PHE A 111 -9.33 5.73 10.52
CA PHE A 111 -10.77 5.71 10.72
C PHE A 111 -11.17 5.30 12.15
N TYR A 112 -10.53 4.26 12.69
CA TYR A 112 -10.81 3.77 14.02
C TYR A 112 -10.53 4.82 15.10
N PHE A 113 -9.42 5.54 15.02
CA PHE A 113 -9.07 6.60 15.97
C PHE A 113 -9.96 7.83 15.82
N HIS A 114 -10.38 8.16 14.60
CA HIS A 114 -11.37 9.20 14.36
C HIS A 114 -12.69 8.91 15.13
N ARG A 115 -13.17 7.66 15.09
CA ARG A 115 -14.37 7.25 15.85
C ARG A 115 -14.15 7.02 17.33
N ASN A 116 -12.91 6.69 17.73
CA ASN A 116 -12.57 6.33 19.09
C ASN A 116 -11.40 7.19 19.61
N PRO A 117 -11.53 8.53 19.70
CA PRO A 117 -10.41 9.41 20.04
C PRO A 117 -9.80 9.12 21.41
N LYS A 118 -10.60 8.64 22.37
CA LYS A 118 -10.14 8.23 23.70
C LYS A 118 -9.19 7.01 23.68
N LYS A 119 -9.18 6.22 22.60
CA LYS A 119 -8.30 5.04 22.45
C LYS A 119 -6.89 5.42 22.00
N VAL A 120 -6.66 6.66 21.57
CA VAL A 120 -5.32 7.15 21.19
C VAL A 120 -4.33 7.02 22.36
N GLU A 121 -4.73 7.43 23.57
CA GLU A 121 -3.86 7.34 24.75
C GLU A 121 -3.46 5.88 25.04
N MET A 122 -4.43 4.95 24.98
CA MET A 122 -4.17 3.52 25.14
C MET A 122 -3.12 3.01 24.14
N TRP A 123 -3.23 3.43 22.87
CA TRP A 123 -2.27 3.04 21.83
C TRP A 123 -0.87 3.60 22.11
N MET A 124 -0.77 4.87 22.51
CA MET A 124 0.52 5.53 22.82
C MET A 124 1.23 4.87 24.02
N ARG A 125 0.47 4.37 24.99
CA ARG A 125 0.97 3.74 26.22
C ARG A 125 1.29 2.26 26.08
N ARG A 126 1.37 1.76 24.83
CA ARG A 126 1.63 0.33 24.53
C ARG A 126 2.87 -0.21 25.24
N HIS A 127 3.91 0.60 25.39
CA HIS A 127 5.22 0.18 25.91
C HIS A 127 5.39 0.43 27.41
N ASP A 128 4.37 0.93 28.12
CA ASP A 128 4.46 1.22 29.56
C ASP A 128 4.60 -0.06 30.40
N SER A 129 3.96 -1.17 29.98
CA SER A 129 3.99 -2.45 30.70
C SER A 129 3.51 -3.62 29.83
N GLU A 130 3.74 -4.86 30.25
CA GLU A 130 3.16 -6.05 29.59
C GLU A 130 1.61 -6.05 29.64
N LYS A 131 1.01 -5.49 30.70
CA LYS A 131 -0.44 -5.30 30.78
C LYS A 131 -0.93 -4.33 29.70
N SER A 132 -0.26 -3.19 29.53
CA SER A 132 -0.58 -2.20 28.49
C SER A 132 -0.42 -2.79 27.09
N LYS A 133 0.68 -3.53 26.84
CA LYS A 133 0.94 -4.23 25.58
C LYS A 133 -0.15 -5.25 25.25
N LYS A 134 -0.61 -6.03 26.24
CA LYS A 134 -1.74 -6.98 26.08
C LYS A 134 -3.06 -6.25 25.79
N ALA A 135 -3.33 -5.15 26.50
CA ALA A 135 -4.52 -4.33 26.27
C ALA A 135 -4.58 -3.79 24.84
N VAL A 136 -3.47 -3.20 24.36
CA VAL A 136 -3.34 -2.72 22.97
C VAL A 136 -3.54 -3.88 21.98
N ARG A 137 -2.89 -5.03 22.19
CA ARG A 137 -3.05 -6.18 21.28
C ARG A 137 -4.49 -6.65 21.16
N ASN A 138 -5.24 -6.65 22.26
CA ASN A 138 -6.62 -7.12 22.28
C ASN A 138 -7.61 -6.09 21.71
N GLU A 139 -7.29 -4.79 21.85
CA GLU A 139 -8.12 -3.71 21.35
C GLU A 139 -7.96 -3.52 19.84
N PHE A 140 -6.72 -3.36 19.37
CA PHE A 140 -6.41 -2.94 18.01
C PHE A 140 -6.28 -4.14 17.06
N VAL A 141 -7.40 -4.84 16.86
CA VAL A 141 -7.50 -5.98 15.95
C VAL A 141 -8.15 -5.52 14.64
N ILE A 142 -7.52 -5.81 13.51
CA ILE A 142 -7.99 -5.39 12.18
C ILE A 142 -9.43 -5.82 11.90
N GLY A 143 -9.81 -7.04 12.29
CA GLY A 143 -11.19 -7.52 12.15
C GLY A 143 -12.23 -6.63 12.84
N LYS A 144 -11.91 -6.06 14.02
CA LYS A 144 -12.79 -5.11 14.72
C LYS A 144 -12.90 -3.78 13.98
N MET A 145 -11.79 -3.29 13.42
CA MET A 145 -11.76 -2.04 12.66
C MET A 145 -12.52 -2.17 11.34
N LEU A 146 -12.38 -3.32 10.65
CA LEU A 146 -13.16 -3.65 9.46
C LEU A 146 -14.65 -3.67 9.77
N ALA A 147 -15.07 -4.36 10.83
CA ALA A 147 -16.47 -4.43 11.23
C ALA A 147 -17.04 -3.04 11.55
N LEU A 148 -16.26 -2.18 12.20
CA LEU A 148 -16.65 -0.78 12.45
C LEU A 148 -16.84 -0.01 11.14
N LEU A 149 -15.89 -0.11 10.20
CA LEU A 149 -15.98 0.56 8.90
C LEU A 149 -17.17 0.05 8.07
N GLU A 150 -17.44 -1.26 8.09
CA GLU A 150 -18.60 -1.84 7.41
C GLU A 150 -19.94 -1.41 7.99
N ASN A 151 -20.00 -1.19 9.30
CA ASN A 151 -21.21 -0.70 9.94
C ASN A 151 -21.50 0.76 9.55
N GLU A 152 -20.48 1.62 9.61
CA GLU A 152 -20.67 3.07 9.45
C GLU A 152 -20.54 3.57 8.00
N ALA A 153 -19.72 2.91 7.19
CA ALA A 153 -19.52 3.23 5.77
C ALA A 153 -19.57 1.93 4.92
N PRO A 154 -20.75 1.30 4.78
CA PRO A 154 -20.86 -0.07 4.26
C PRO A 154 -20.20 -0.31 2.90
N LYS A 155 -20.31 0.66 1.99
CA LYS A 155 -19.67 0.58 0.66
C LYS A 155 -18.14 0.56 0.77
N ALA A 156 -17.57 1.46 1.58
CA ALA A 156 -16.13 1.53 1.80
C ALA A 156 -15.63 0.30 2.56
N GLY A 157 -16.37 -0.15 3.58
CA GLY A 157 -16.05 -1.33 4.37
C GLY A 157 -16.01 -2.61 3.53
N LYS A 158 -16.98 -2.83 2.65
CA LYS A 158 -17.00 -3.99 1.74
C LYS A 158 -15.78 -4.00 0.81
N ILE A 159 -15.48 -2.88 0.17
CA ILE A 159 -14.30 -2.75 -0.71
C ILE A 159 -13.00 -2.98 0.08
N MET A 160 -12.89 -2.38 1.27
CA MET A 160 -11.74 -2.55 2.16
C MET A 160 -11.53 -4.01 2.53
N ARG A 161 -12.59 -4.74 2.90
CA ARG A 161 -12.52 -6.18 3.21
C ARG A 161 -12.05 -6.99 2.01
N GLU A 162 -12.68 -6.80 0.85
CA GLU A 162 -12.30 -7.52 -0.38
C GLU A 162 -10.84 -7.31 -0.76
N LEU A 163 -10.34 -6.07 -0.66
CA LEU A 163 -8.94 -5.76 -0.93
C LEU A 163 -8.01 -6.32 0.15
N TYR A 164 -8.41 -6.28 1.41
CA TYR A 164 -7.63 -6.82 2.52
C TYR A 164 -7.42 -8.33 2.36
N GLU A 165 -8.48 -9.10 2.11
CA GLU A 165 -8.39 -10.54 1.83
C GLU A 165 -7.53 -10.81 0.58
N ARG A 166 -7.69 -10.01 -0.48
CA ARG A 166 -6.82 -10.13 -1.66
C ARG A 166 -5.34 -9.94 -1.33
N THR A 167 -4.99 -9.02 -0.43
CA THR A 167 -3.57 -8.89 -0.03
C THR A 167 -3.06 -10.16 0.66
N ILE A 168 -3.90 -10.87 1.41
CA ILE A 168 -3.55 -12.15 2.03
C ILE A 168 -3.31 -13.20 0.96
N ASP A 169 -4.27 -13.40 0.06
CA ASP A 169 -4.22 -14.44 -0.98
C ASP A 169 -3.01 -14.30 -1.92
N TYR A 170 -2.61 -13.06 -2.22
CA TYR A 170 -1.61 -12.80 -3.25
C TYR A 170 -0.22 -12.40 -2.73
N GLY A 171 0.05 -12.39 -1.42
CA GLY A 171 1.45 -12.29 -0.97
C GLY A 171 1.69 -11.76 0.44
N ALA A 172 0.67 -11.26 1.15
CA ALA A 172 0.84 -10.77 2.52
C ALA A 172 1.00 -11.89 3.56
N HIS A 173 0.78 -13.16 3.19
CA HIS A 173 1.06 -14.34 4.00
C HIS A 173 1.65 -15.47 3.15
N PRO A 174 2.43 -16.39 3.76
CA PRO A 174 2.88 -17.62 3.11
C PRO A 174 1.73 -18.63 3.04
N ASN A 175 0.72 -18.36 2.21
CA ASN A 175 -0.31 -19.34 1.85
C ASN A 175 0.06 -20.05 0.54
N GLU A 176 -0.68 -21.10 0.21
CA GLU A 176 -0.43 -21.95 -0.96
C GLU A 176 -0.34 -21.07 -2.23
N MET A 177 -1.37 -20.26 -2.50
CA MET A 177 -1.42 -19.38 -3.67
C MET A 177 -0.30 -18.33 -3.69
N GLY A 178 0.13 -17.84 -2.52
CA GLY A 178 1.26 -16.93 -2.35
C GLY A 178 2.60 -17.55 -2.70
N LEU A 179 2.77 -18.84 -2.43
CA LEU A 179 4.03 -19.57 -2.56
C LEU A 179 4.18 -20.30 -3.90
N THR A 180 3.14 -20.97 -4.39
CA THR A 180 3.24 -21.94 -5.50
C THR A 180 3.10 -21.32 -6.87
N SER A 181 2.38 -20.21 -6.98
CA SER A 181 2.00 -19.58 -8.26
C SER A 181 3.15 -18.94 -9.04
N ASN A 182 4.30 -18.67 -8.42
CA ASN A 182 5.53 -18.21 -9.10
C ASN A 182 6.61 -19.29 -9.15
N LEU A 183 6.30 -20.50 -8.67
CA LEU A 183 7.20 -21.64 -8.64
C LEU A 183 7.19 -22.31 -10.03
N ARG A 184 8.35 -22.36 -10.67
CA ARG A 184 8.55 -23.18 -11.87
C ARG A 184 9.20 -24.48 -11.45
N LYS A 185 8.47 -25.58 -11.63
CA LYS A 185 9.02 -26.93 -11.48
C LYS A 185 9.61 -27.36 -12.82
N SER A 186 10.89 -27.72 -12.84
CA SER A 186 11.53 -28.39 -13.97
C SER A 186 12.08 -29.75 -13.52
N SER A 187 12.03 -30.73 -14.43
CA SER A 187 12.59 -32.05 -14.20
C SER A 187 13.78 -32.26 -15.13
N GLN A 188 14.93 -32.63 -14.58
CA GLN A 188 16.11 -32.99 -15.36
C GLN A 188 16.58 -34.38 -14.90
N GLY A 189 16.16 -35.41 -15.63
CA GLY A 189 16.36 -36.81 -15.21
C GLY A 189 15.60 -37.11 -13.91
N SER A 190 16.29 -37.59 -12.88
CA SER A 190 15.75 -37.83 -11.53
C SER A 190 15.72 -36.59 -10.64
N ALA A 191 16.34 -35.48 -11.05
CA ALA A 191 16.38 -34.25 -10.27
C ALA A 191 15.14 -33.40 -10.54
N ILE A 192 14.52 -32.91 -9.46
CA ILE A 192 13.44 -31.92 -9.51
C ILE A 192 14.03 -30.58 -9.06
N ARG A 193 13.91 -29.56 -9.91
CA ARG A 193 14.33 -28.19 -9.63
C ARG A 193 13.11 -27.29 -9.49
N PHE A 194 13.16 -26.39 -8.51
CA PHE A 194 12.17 -25.35 -8.28
C PHE A 194 12.82 -23.98 -8.42
N ASP A 195 12.36 -23.19 -9.38
CA ASP A 195 12.80 -21.82 -9.58
C ASP A 195 11.68 -20.86 -9.16
N LEU A 196 12.01 -19.88 -8.31
CA LEU A 196 11.08 -18.83 -7.91
C LEU A 196 11.44 -17.53 -8.65
N ASN A 197 10.49 -17.01 -9.44
CA ASN A 197 10.69 -15.74 -10.13
C ASN A 197 10.48 -14.56 -9.17
N TYR A 198 11.56 -13.86 -8.82
CA TYR A 198 11.50 -12.68 -7.94
C TYR A 198 11.01 -11.41 -8.67
N LEU A 199 11.28 -11.31 -9.98
CA LEU A 199 10.81 -10.22 -10.83
C LEU A 199 9.86 -10.79 -11.90
N ALA A 200 8.59 -10.46 -11.79
CA ALA A 200 7.59 -10.80 -12.81
C ALA A 200 7.69 -9.83 -14.00
N GLY A 201 7.73 -10.38 -15.22
CA GLY A 201 7.62 -9.60 -16.47
C GLY A 201 6.18 -9.19 -16.78
N ASP A 202 5.82 -9.10 -18.07
CA ASP A 202 4.42 -8.89 -18.46
C ASP A 202 3.59 -10.17 -18.24
N THR A 203 2.97 -10.24 -17.06
CA THR A 203 2.12 -11.37 -16.66
C THR A 203 0.77 -10.88 -16.15
N ILE A 204 -0.21 -11.78 -16.08
CA ILE A 204 -1.50 -11.51 -15.43
C ILE A 204 -1.29 -11.08 -13.97
N SER A 205 -0.31 -11.67 -13.28
CA SER A 205 0.04 -11.30 -11.90
C SER A 205 0.51 -9.85 -11.80
N THR A 206 1.37 -9.40 -12.72
CA THR A 206 1.83 -8.00 -12.79
C THR A 206 0.67 -7.03 -13.03
N ARG A 207 -0.21 -7.35 -13.98
CA ARG A 207 -1.40 -6.53 -14.30
C ARG A 207 -2.37 -6.46 -13.12
N LEU A 208 -2.60 -7.59 -12.44
CA LEU A 208 -3.42 -7.66 -11.23
C LEU A 208 -2.81 -6.87 -10.07
N CYS A 209 -1.49 -6.93 -9.89
CA CYS A 209 -0.78 -6.20 -8.85
C CYS A 209 -0.87 -4.69 -9.06
N LEU A 210 -0.62 -4.21 -10.29
CA LEU A 210 -0.79 -2.79 -10.65
C LEU A 210 -2.23 -2.31 -10.43
N LYS A 211 -3.22 -3.10 -10.85
CA LYS A 211 -4.64 -2.79 -10.63
C LYS A 211 -4.98 -2.76 -9.13
N THR A 212 -4.52 -3.74 -8.37
CA THR A 212 -4.80 -3.83 -6.94
C THR A 212 -4.14 -2.67 -6.18
N ASN A 213 -2.94 -2.27 -6.56
CA ASN A 213 -2.31 -1.09 -6.00
C ASN A 213 -3.16 0.18 -6.19
N ALA A 214 -3.67 0.39 -7.41
CA ALA A 214 -4.59 1.50 -7.66
C ALA A 214 -5.87 1.40 -6.82
N GLN A 215 -6.48 0.21 -6.72
CA GLN A 215 -7.67 0.01 -5.90
C GLN A 215 -7.41 0.23 -4.40
N VAL A 216 -6.25 -0.18 -3.89
CA VAL A 216 -5.84 0.01 -2.49
C VAL A 216 -5.65 1.48 -2.15
N GLY A 217 -4.91 2.22 -2.97
CA GLY A 217 -4.72 3.66 -2.76
C GLY A 217 -6.04 4.43 -2.85
N PHE A 218 -6.89 4.07 -3.81
CA PHE A 218 -8.24 4.63 -3.94
C PHE A 218 -9.14 4.31 -2.73
N CYS A 219 -9.14 3.07 -2.25
CA CYS A 219 -9.90 2.65 -1.08
C CYS A 219 -9.46 3.42 0.17
N ALA A 220 -8.15 3.58 0.39
CA ALA A 220 -7.63 4.38 1.48
C ALA A 220 -8.11 5.85 1.40
N LEU A 221 -8.12 6.47 0.21
CA LEU A 221 -8.65 7.82 0.01
C LEU A 221 -10.15 7.91 0.32
N ILE A 222 -10.95 6.91 -0.05
CA ILE A 222 -12.38 6.85 0.33
C ILE A 222 -12.53 6.80 1.85
N VAL A 223 -11.74 5.97 2.54
CA VAL A 223 -11.81 5.88 3.99
C VAL A 223 -11.39 7.20 4.66
N PHE A 224 -10.34 7.85 4.18
CA PHE A 224 -9.94 9.16 4.70
C PHE A 224 -10.93 10.28 4.37
N LYS A 225 -11.72 10.15 3.30
CA LYS A 225 -12.85 11.05 3.05
C LYS A 225 -13.91 10.95 4.15
N GLU A 226 -14.17 9.75 4.69
CA GLU A 226 -15.12 9.59 5.81
C GLU A 226 -14.61 10.23 7.11
N VAL A 227 -13.28 10.33 7.28
CA VAL A 227 -12.62 11.00 8.40
C VAL A 227 -12.63 12.52 8.22
N PHE A 228 -12.14 13.00 7.07
CA PHE A 228 -11.88 14.42 6.82
C PHE A 228 -12.90 15.05 5.87
N ARG A 229 -14.18 14.66 5.97
CA ARG A 229 -15.23 14.98 4.99
C ARG A 229 -15.28 16.44 4.58
N GLU A 230 -15.39 17.34 5.56
CA GLU A 230 -15.46 18.78 5.32
C GLU A 230 -14.24 19.30 4.53
N ARG A 231 -13.04 18.84 4.87
CA ARG A 231 -11.80 19.23 4.17
C ARG A 231 -11.78 18.70 2.74
N PHE A 232 -12.17 17.44 2.54
CA PHE A 232 -12.23 16.82 1.22
C PHE A 232 -13.24 17.52 0.31
N ASP A 233 -14.37 17.96 0.87
CA ASP A 233 -15.41 18.71 0.15
C ASP A 233 -14.92 20.12 -0.24
N ILE A 234 -14.35 20.89 0.71
CA ILE A 234 -13.81 22.24 0.45
C ILE A 234 -12.76 22.25 -0.68
N MET A 235 -11.99 21.18 -0.81
CA MET A 235 -10.92 21.07 -1.80
C MET A 235 -11.38 20.51 -3.16
N GLY A 236 -12.67 20.18 -3.29
CA GLY A 236 -13.21 19.46 -4.46
C GLY A 236 -12.63 18.05 -4.63
N LEU A 237 -11.98 17.51 -3.60
CA LEU A 237 -11.35 16.19 -3.66
C LEU A 237 -12.40 15.08 -3.68
N THR A 238 -13.57 15.32 -3.09
CA THR A 238 -14.72 14.41 -3.16
C THR A 238 -15.14 14.08 -4.60
N ASP A 239 -15.23 15.09 -5.46
CA ASP A 239 -15.59 14.89 -6.87
C ASP A 239 -14.46 14.22 -7.65
N GLU A 240 -13.22 14.60 -7.32
CA GLU A 240 -12.02 14.02 -7.93
C GLU A 240 -11.90 12.52 -7.63
N ILE A 241 -12.06 12.11 -6.37
CA ILE A 241 -12.11 10.70 -5.95
C ILE A 241 -13.24 9.98 -6.69
N THR A 242 -14.43 10.56 -6.79
CA THR A 242 -15.55 9.95 -7.51
C THR A 242 -15.20 9.68 -8.98
N LYS A 243 -14.48 10.58 -9.64
CA LYS A 243 -13.97 10.37 -11.01
C LYS A 243 -12.86 9.33 -11.07
N LEU A 244 -11.95 9.31 -10.09
CA LEU A 244 -10.85 8.35 -10.01
C LEU A 244 -11.32 6.90 -9.87
N GLY A 245 -12.46 6.69 -9.19
CA GLY A 245 -13.09 5.38 -9.02
C GLY A 245 -13.60 4.75 -10.32
N ARG A 246 -13.79 5.52 -11.39
CA ARG A 246 -14.28 4.98 -12.67
C ARG A 246 -13.23 4.07 -13.31
N GLY A 247 -13.60 2.80 -13.49
CA GLY A 247 -12.76 1.78 -14.12
C GLY A 247 -11.78 1.07 -13.19
N LEU A 248 -11.91 1.26 -11.87
CA LEU A 248 -11.20 0.49 -10.84
C LEU A 248 -11.98 -0.78 -10.46
#